data_AF-A0A967GRY6-F1
#
_entry.id   AF-A0A967GRY6-F1
#
_cell.length_a   1.000
_cell.length_b   1.000
_cell.length_c   1.000
_cell.angle_alpha   90.00
_cell.angle_beta   90.00
_cell.angle_gamma   90.00
#
_symmetry.space_group_name_H-M   'P 1'
#
loop_
_entity.id
_entity.type
_entity.pdbx_description
1 polymer ?
#
loop_
_entity_poly.entity_id
_entity_poly.type
_entity_poly.pdbx_seq_one_letter_code
_entity_poly.pdbx_strand_id
1 'polypeptide(L)'
;MAALSPTLWAAGFLPVLDTGAHAWGDFNNDGWPDLFDRSAVWTNNGDGTFTHSRPLEDLARVSNVTLADYNNDGFIDAYGYKAGEDGEGGPRL
;
A
#
# COMPACT_ATOMS: atom_id res chain seq x y z
N MET A 1 -22.11 -24.76 3.58
CA MET A 1 -20.93 -25.17 4.38
C MET A 1 -20.09 -26.13 3.56
N ALA A 2 -18.90 -25.70 3.15
CA ALA A 2 -17.68 -26.50 2.96
C ALA A 2 -16.59 -25.52 2.51
N ALA A 3 -15.50 -25.48 3.25
CA ALA A 3 -14.39 -24.56 3.12
C ALA A 3 -13.47 -24.93 1.95
N LEU A 4 -12.79 -23.93 1.40
CA LEU A 4 -11.40 -24.09 0.98
C LEU A 4 -10.62 -22.92 1.58
N SER A 5 -9.88 -23.24 2.64
CA SER A 5 -8.85 -22.39 3.21
C SER A 5 -7.55 -22.71 2.46
N PRO A 6 -6.95 -21.79 1.72
CA PRO A 6 -5.55 -21.89 1.37
C PRO A 6 -4.77 -21.20 2.49
N THR A 7 -4.35 -22.02 3.42
CA THR A 7 -3.17 -21.79 4.24
C THR A 7 -1.96 -21.43 3.37
N LEU A 8 -1.79 -20.13 3.08
CA LEU A 8 -0.55 -19.54 2.58
C LEU A 8 0.35 -19.25 3.79
N TRP A 9 0.98 -20.28 4.35
CA TRP A 9 2.14 -20.09 5.21
C TRP A 9 3.38 -20.62 4.49
N ALA A 10 4.42 -19.79 4.43
CA ALA A 10 5.79 -20.18 4.08
C ALA A 10 6.19 -20.32 2.59
N ALA A 11 5.65 -19.50 1.68
CA ALA A 11 6.38 -19.16 0.45
C ALA A 11 6.36 -17.65 0.32
N GLY A 12 7.53 -17.02 0.46
CA GLY A 12 7.74 -15.57 0.38
C GLY A 12 7.53 -14.98 -1.01
N PHE A 13 6.46 -15.39 -1.69
CA PHE A 13 5.97 -14.78 -2.92
C PHE A 13 4.45 -14.94 -2.95
N LEU A 14 3.74 -13.83 -2.84
CA LEU A 14 2.36 -13.74 -3.30
C LEU A 14 2.37 -13.91 -4.83
N PRO A 15 1.33 -14.53 -5.44
CA PRO A 15 1.16 -14.44 -6.89
C PRO A 15 1.25 -12.96 -7.26
N VAL A 16 2.03 -12.61 -8.29
CA VAL A 16 2.22 -11.22 -8.72
C VAL A 16 0.83 -10.63 -8.99
N LEU A 17 0.30 -9.92 -8.00
CA LEU A 17 -0.90 -9.13 -8.16
C LEU A 17 -0.47 -7.93 -8.98
N ASP A 18 -1.23 -7.66 -10.04
CA ASP A 18 -1.32 -6.42 -10.82
C ASP A 18 -0.16 -5.42 -10.62
N THR A 19 0.57 -5.08 -11.68
CA THR A 19 1.85 -4.32 -11.72
C THR A 19 1.78 -2.86 -11.22
N GLY A 20 1.04 -2.58 -10.15
CA GLY A 20 0.93 -1.30 -9.48
C GLY A 20 2.01 -1.07 -8.43
N ALA A 21 1.99 0.13 -7.88
CA ALA A 21 2.86 0.53 -6.79
C ALA A 21 2.48 -0.22 -5.49
N HIS A 22 3.47 -0.86 -4.87
CA HIS A 22 3.34 -1.48 -3.55
C HIS A 22 4.54 -1.07 -2.70
N ALA A 23 4.32 -0.83 -1.41
CA ALA A 23 5.41 -0.52 -0.48
C ALA A 23 5.06 -0.93 0.95
N TRP A 24 6.10 -1.09 1.77
CA TRP A 24 5.99 -1.28 3.22
C TRP A 24 6.42 -0.01 3.93
N GLY A 25 5.67 0.41 4.95
CA GLY A 25 5.98 1.57 5.79
C GLY A 25 5.17 1.52 7.09
N ASP A 26 5.60 2.22 8.13
CA ASP A 26 4.82 2.40 9.35
C ASP A 26 4.01 3.71 9.20
N PHE A 27 2.77 3.62 8.71
CA PHE A 27 1.98 4.81 8.34
C PHE A 27 1.23 5.39 9.54
N ASN A 28 1.12 4.65 10.64
CA ASN A 28 0.42 5.06 11.85
C ASN A 28 1.35 5.21 13.07
N ASN A 29 2.66 4.98 12.91
CA ASN A 29 3.69 5.03 13.95
C ASN A 29 3.44 4.06 15.12
N ASP A 30 2.88 2.88 14.84
CA ASP A 30 2.63 1.87 15.86
C ASP A 30 3.79 0.87 16.06
N GLY A 31 4.84 1.01 15.25
CA GLY A 31 6.03 0.16 15.28
C GLY A 31 5.93 -1.11 14.44
N TRP A 32 4.81 -1.32 13.73
CA TRP A 32 4.62 -2.43 12.82
C TRP A 32 4.60 -1.97 11.36
N PRO A 33 5.23 -2.71 10.43
CA PRO A 33 5.15 -2.38 9.02
C PRO A 33 3.75 -2.67 8.48
N ASP A 34 3.12 -1.62 7.96
CA ASP A 34 1.87 -1.62 7.21
C ASP A 34 2.14 -1.82 5.71
N LEU A 35 1.10 -2.22 4.98
CA LEU A 35 1.15 -2.40 3.53
C LEU A 35 0.45 -1.26 2.81
N PHE A 36 1.17 -0.55 1.96
CA PHE A 36 0.60 0.28 0.90
C PHE A 36 0.37 -0.58 -0.34
N ASP A 37 -0.87 -0.61 -0.80
CA ASP A 37 -1.28 -1.10 -2.11
C ASP A 37 -1.75 0.12 -2.93
N ARG A 38 -1.70 0.02 -4.27
CA ARG A 38 -1.98 1.03 -5.29
C ARG A 38 -2.97 2.14 -4.91
N SER A 39 -4.01 1.83 -4.14
CA SER A 39 -5.03 2.79 -3.75
C SER A 39 -5.44 2.70 -2.27
N ALA A 40 -4.69 2.02 -1.42
CA ALA A 40 -5.06 1.82 -0.03
C ALA A 40 -3.88 1.53 0.89
N VAL A 41 -4.02 1.92 2.15
CA VAL A 41 -3.19 1.42 3.24
C VAL A 41 -3.92 0.32 4.00
N TRP A 42 -3.19 -0.75 4.25
CA TRP A 42 -3.58 -1.88 5.09
C TRP A 42 -2.73 -1.85 6.35
N THR A 43 -3.35 -1.54 7.49
CA THR A 43 -2.68 -1.46 8.78
C THR A 43 -2.43 -2.84 9.35
N ASN A 44 -1.21 -3.11 9.80
CA ASN A 44 -0.82 -4.35 10.44
C ASN A 44 -1.28 -4.36 11.90
N ASN A 45 -2.10 -5.33 12.28
CA ASN A 45 -2.63 -5.40 13.64
C ASN A 45 -1.65 -6.05 14.64
N GLY A 46 -0.45 -6.44 14.21
CA GLY A 46 0.58 -7.07 15.04
C GLY A 46 0.33 -8.56 15.35
N ASP A 47 -0.77 -9.14 14.85
CA ASP A 47 -1.20 -10.53 15.08
C ASP A 47 -1.25 -11.37 13.79
N GLY A 48 -0.65 -10.86 12.71
CA GLY A 48 -0.66 -11.47 11.38
C GLY A 48 -1.90 -11.16 10.56
N THR A 49 -2.79 -10.28 11.05
CA THR A 49 -3.94 -9.77 10.30
C THR A 49 -3.75 -8.31 9.88
N PHE A 50 -4.52 -7.88 8.87
CA PHE A 50 -4.47 -6.52 8.33
C PHE A 50 -5.86 -5.88 8.28
N THR A 51 -5.91 -4.58 8.58
CA THR A 51 -7.13 -3.75 8.52
C THR A 51 -7.04 -2.78 7.35
N HIS A 52 -8.06 -2.76 6.48
CA HIS A 52 -8.16 -1.76 5.41
C HIS A 52 -8.45 -0.37 6.02
N SER A 53 -7.41 0.43 6.25
CA SER A 53 -7.49 1.60 7.12
C SER A 53 -7.83 2.88 6.37
N ARG A 54 -7.28 3.07 5.16
CA ARG A 54 -7.48 4.31 4.38
C ARG A 54 -7.53 4.02 2.88
N PRO A 55 -8.68 4.24 2.20
CA PRO A 55 -8.70 4.37 0.76
C PRO A 55 -8.03 5.69 0.36
N LEU A 56 -7.09 5.61 -0.57
CA LEU A 56 -6.41 6.76 -1.17
C LEU A 56 -7.04 7.01 -2.54
N GLU A 57 -8.28 7.49 -2.52
CA GLU A 57 -9.14 7.63 -3.70
C GLU A 57 -8.49 8.47 -4.82
N ASP A 58 -7.68 9.47 -4.45
CA ASP A 58 -6.94 10.31 -5.41
C ASP A 58 -5.73 9.61 -6.06
N LEU A 59 -5.20 8.59 -5.40
CA LEU A 59 -4.08 7.75 -5.84
C LEU A 59 -4.53 6.49 -6.59
N ALA A 60 -5.82 6.34 -6.91
CA ALA A 60 -6.29 5.28 -7.77
C ALA A 60 -5.45 5.23 -9.06
N ARG A 61 -4.57 4.21 -9.16
CA ARG A 61 -3.62 3.93 -10.26
C ARG A 61 -2.25 4.62 -10.23
N VAL A 62 -1.60 4.69 -9.07
CA VAL A 62 -0.14 4.93 -9.04
C VAL A 62 0.63 3.73 -9.59
N SER A 63 1.52 3.97 -10.55
CA SER A 63 2.40 2.96 -11.13
C SER A 63 3.71 2.79 -10.35
N ASN A 64 4.08 3.80 -9.57
CA ASN A 64 5.25 3.82 -8.70
C ASN A 64 4.92 4.57 -7.41
N VAL A 65 5.58 4.21 -6.31
CA VAL A 65 5.50 4.91 -5.03
C VAL A 65 6.90 5.09 -4.45
N THR A 66 7.13 6.22 -3.80
CA THR A 66 8.30 6.50 -2.97
C THR A 66 7.81 6.93 -1.60
N LEU A 67 8.43 6.40 -0.56
CA LEU A 67 8.09 6.69 0.83
C LEU A 67 9.17 7.55 1.48
N ALA A 68 8.77 8.63 2.14
CA ALA A 68 9.63 9.50 2.93
C ALA A 68 8.79 10.35 3.89
N ASP A 69 9.31 10.71 5.06
CA ASP A 69 8.76 11.82 5.85
C ASP A 69 9.21 13.13 5.19
N TYR A 70 8.42 13.61 4.22
CA TYR A 70 8.78 14.72 3.35
C TYR A 70 8.61 16.06 4.07
N ASN A 71 7.59 16.17 4.91
CA ASN A 71 7.25 17.40 5.62
C ASN A 71 7.86 17.49 7.05
N ASN A 72 8.55 16.43 7.50
CA ASN A 72 9.15 16.30 8.83
C ASN A 72 8.11 16.42 9.97
N ASP A 73 6.92 15.84 9.78
CA ASP A 73 5.87 15.75 10.80
C ASP A 73 5.94 14.45 11.62
N GLY A 74 6.87 13.56 11.24
CA GLY A 74 7.09 12.28 11.90
C GLY A 74 6.25 11.14 11.34
N PHE A 75 5.42 11.36 10.31
CA PHE A 75 4.68 10.33 9.60
C PHE A 75 5.28 10.11 8.21
N ILE A 76 5.23 8.87 7.72
CA ILE A 76 5.69 8.58 6.36
C ILE A 76 4.66 9.11 5.35
N ASP A 77 5.12 9.97 4.45
CA ASP A 77 4.38 10.37 3.26
C ASP A 77 4.62 9.39 2.10
N ALA A 78 3.62 9.29 1.22
CA ALA A 78 3.71 8.49 -0.01
C ALA A 78 3.58 9.40 -1.23
N TYR A 79 4.62 9.42 -2.06
CA TYR A 79 4.63 10.15 -3.32
C TYR A 79 4.54 9.17 -4.49
N GLY A 80 3.79 9.51 -5.52
CA GLY A 80 3.79 8.70 -6.73
C GLY A 80 3.27 9.40 -7.98
N TYR A 81 3.47 8.72 -9.10
CA TYR A 81 3.02 9.16 -10.41
C TYR A 81 1.70 8.49 -10.77
N LYS A 82 0.66 9.30 -10.98
CA LYS A 82 -0.61 8.83 -11.52
C LYS A 82 -0.52 8.82 -13.05
N ALA A 83 -0.67 7.64 -13.67
CA ALA A 83 -0.84 7.57 -15.12
C ALA A 83 -2.22 8.14 -15.49
N GLY A 84 -2.26 9.24 -16.24
CA GLY A 84 -3.50 9.80 -16.77
C GLY A 84 -4.17 8.83 -17.76
N GLU A 85 -5.50 8.84 -17.82
CA GLU A 85 -6.26 8.06 -18.82
C GLU A 85 -6.12 8.63 -20.24
N ASP A 86 -5.66 9.89 -20.35
CA ASP A 86 -5.49 10.71 -21.54
C ASP A 86 -4.02 11.12 -21.83
N GLY A 87 -3.07 10.73 -20.96
CA GLY A 87 -1.65 11.07 -21.08
C GLY A 87 -1.17 12.28 -20.26
N GLU A 88 -2.05 12.97 -19.51
CA GLU A 88 -1.72 14.17 -18.72
C GLU A 88 -1.33 13.84 -17.26
N GLY A 89 -0.74 12.67 -17.01
CA GLY A 89 -0.32 12.24 -15.68
C GLY A 89 0.73 13.18 -15.07
N GLY A 90 0.52 13.61 -13.84
CA GLY A 90 1.43 14.49 -13.10
C GLY A 90 1.73 13.95 -11.69
N PRO A 91 2.85 14.38 -11.09
CA PRO A 91 3.22 13.98 -9.73
C PRO A 91 2.20 14.47 -8.69
N ARG A 92 1.93 13.65 -7.67
CA ARG A 92 1.06 14.01 -6.54
C ARG A 92 1.71 13.66 -5.20
N LEU A 93 1.55 14.58 -4.25
CA LEU A 93 1.90 14.48 -2.84
C LEU A 93 0.63 14.20 -2.04
#